data_AF-A0A2E4J703-F1
#
_entry.id   AF-A0A2E4J703-F1
#
_cell.length_a   1.000
_cell.length_b   1.000
_cell.length_c   1.000
_cell.angle_alpha   90.00
_cell.angle_beta   90.00
_cell.angle_gamma   90.00
#
_symmetry.space_group_name_H-M   'P 1'
#
loop_
_entity.id
_entity.type
_entity.pdbx_description
1 polymer ?
#
loop_
_entity_poly.entity_id
_entity_poly.type
_entity_poly.pdbx_seq_one_letter_code
_entity_poly.pdbx_strand_id
1 'polypeptide(L)' 'MAQKANTPNSEIRISTNKIVQKLNAPTKIWINGGWEIKSDGTKVWKKGYWIFEEKTFQKKSEIFRQKLNERNKV' A
#
# COMPACT_ATOMS: atom_id res chain seq x y z
N MET A 1 31.93 -14.02 -37.92
CA MET A 1 30.90 -14.78 -37.19
C MET A 1 30.79 -14.19 -35.78
N ALA A 2 29.80 -13.33 -35.54
CA ALA A 2 29.63 -12.67 -34.24
C ALA A 2 28.75 -13.56 -33.34
N GLN A 3 29.32 -14.04 -32.23
CA GLN A 3 28.61 -14.83 -31.24
C GLN A 3 27.65 -13.91 -30.47
N LYS A 4 26.35 -14.21 -30.51
CA LYS A 4 25.32 -13.51 -29.74
C LYS A 4 25.53 -13.80 -28.26
N ALA A 5 25.70 -12.75 -27.45
CA ALA A 5 25.69 -12.85 -26.00
C ALA A 5 24.27 -13.23 -25.53
N ASN A 6 24.11 -14.43 -24.98
CA ASN A 6 22.90 -14.82 -24.26
C ASN A 6 22.89 -14.10 -22.91
N THR A 7 22.11 -13.03 -22.80
CA THR A 7 21.84 -12.38 -21.53
C THR A 7 20.97 -13.32 -20.68
N PRO A 8 21.41 -13.78 -19.50
CA PRO A 8 20.56 -14.58 -18.64
C PRO A 8 19.41 -13.68 -18.14
N ASN A 9 18.18 -14.11 -18.38
CA ASN A 9 16.99 -13.55 -17.75
C ASN A 9 17.27 -13.49 -16.25
N SER A 10 17.43 -12.27 -15.72
CA SER A 10 17.56 -12.04 -14.29
C SER A 10 16.21 -12.27 -13.65
N GLU A 11 15.89 -13.54 -13.41
CA GLU A 11 14.81 -13.92 -12.52
C GLU A 11 15.08 -13.24 -11.17
N ILE A 12 14.30 -12.21 -10.88
CA ILE A 12 14.33 -11.52 -9.60
C ILE A 12 13.87 -12.54 -8.56
N ARG A 13 14.83 -13.26 -7.96
CA ARG A 13 14.58 -14.14 -6.82
C ARG A 13 14.25 -13.28 -5.61
N ILE A 14 13.01 -12.83 -5.52
CA ILE A 14 12.49 -12.19 -4.31
C ILE A 14 12.44 -13.28 -3.25
N SER A 15 13.43 -13.32 -2.35
CA SER A 15 13.45 -14.28 -1.25
C SER A 15 12.14 -14.19 -0.47
N THR A 16 11.43 -15.31 -0.30
CA THR A 16 10.13 -15.41 0.39
C THR A 16 10.12 -14.69 1.74
N ASN A 17 11.23 -14.71 2.46
CA ASN A 17 11.43 -13.99 3.72
C ASN A 17 11.21 -12.47 3.62
N LYS A 18 11.65 -11.82 2.54
CA LYS A 18 11.47 -10.36 2.35
C LYS A 18 10.02 -9.99 2.09
N ILE A 19 9.25 -10.88 1.46
CA ILE A 19 7.82 -10.68 1.22
C ILE A 19 7.08 -10.75 2.56
N VAL A 20 7.34 -11.78 3.35
CA VAL A 20 6.73 -11.96 4.69
C VAL A 20 7.06 -10.79 5.62
N GLN A 21 8.32 -10.32 5.65
CA GLN A 21 8.71 -9.16 6.45
C GLN A 21 7.97 -7.87 6.04
N LYS A 22 7.85 -7.60 4.73
CA LYS A 22 7.09 -6.44 4.24
C LYS A 22 5.60 -6.52 4.58
N LEU A 23 5.03 -7.72 4.58
CA LEU A 23 3.63 -7.96 4.89
C LEU A 23 3.33 -7.82 6.39
N ASN A 24 4.27 -8.21 7.25
CA ASN A 24 4.14 -8.10 8.71
C ASN A 24 4.54 -6.72 9.26
N ALA A 25 5.07 -5.81 8.43
CA ALA A 25 5.41 -4.46 8.88
C ALA A 25 4.15 -3.66 9.26
N PRO A 26 4.18 -2.88 10.37
CA PRO A 26 3.06 -2.04 10.77
C PRO A 26 2.74 -1.04 9.64
N THR A 27 1.46 -0.96 9.28
CA THR A 27 1.03 -0.03 8.22
C THR A 27 0.79 1.34 8.87
N LYS A 28 1.56 2.33 8.41
CA LYS A 28 1.39 3.73 8.82
C LYS A 28 0.27 4.35 7.99
N ILE A 29 -0.81 4.78 8.65
CA ILE A 29 -2.01 5.32 8.00
C ILE A 29 -2.21 6.75 8.47
N TRP A 30 -2.39 7.68 7.54
CA TRP A 30 -2.77 9.06 7.86
C TRP A 30 -4.27 9.11 8.03
N ILE A 31 -4.73 9.53 9.19
CA ILE A 31 -6.16 9.62 9.51
C ILE A 31 -6.54 11.02 9.98
N ASN A 32 -7.81 11.35 9.81
CA ASN A 32 -8.45 12.58 10.31
C ASN A 32 -7.83 13.89 9.81
N GLY A 33 -7.06 13.85 8.72
CA GLY A 33 -6.59 15.05 8.03
C GLY A 33 -7.53 15.43 6.90
N GLY A 34 -7.94 16.69 6.84
CA GLY A 34 -8.82 17.18 5.78
C GLY A 34 -9.26 18.62 5.96
N TRP A 35 -10.00 19.13 4.97
CA TRP A 35 -10.64 20.43 5.06
C TRP A 35 -11.91 20.34 5.90
N GLU A 36 -12.00 21.19 6.91
CA GLU A 36 -13.18 21.38 7.74
C GLU A 36 -13.79 22.74 7.41
N ILE A 37 -15.10 22.77 7.21
CA ILE A 37 -15.87 23.99 6.94
C ILE A 37 -16.53 24.37 8.25
N LYS A 38 -16.19 25.54 8.78
CA LYS A 38 -16.80 26.08 9.99
C LYS A 38 -18.19 26.62 9.71
N SER A 39 -18.98 26.85 10.77
CA SER A 39 -20.33 27.42 10.69
C SER A 39 -20.37 28.82 10.07
N ASP A 40 -19.24 29.55 10.11
CA ASP A 40 -19.06 30.86 9.48
C ASP A 40 -18.70 30.78 7.98
N GLY A 41 -18.61 29.56 7.41
CA GLY A 41 -18.24 29.32 6.01
C GLY A 41 -16.72 29.24 5.75
N THR A 42 -15.88 29.48 6.75
CA THR A 42 -14.42 29.45 6.58
C THR A 42 -13.91 28.01 6.45
N LYS A 43 -12.98 27.79 5.50
CA LYS A 43 -12.28 26.51 5.33
C LYS A 43 -10.99 26.49 6.15
N VAL A 44 -10.86 25.51 7.04
CA VAL A 44 -9.63 25.29 7.82
C VAL A 44 -9.08 23.89 7.56
N TRP A 45 -7.76 23.77 7.42
CA TRP A 45 -7.13 22.46 7.31
C TRP A 45 -6.97 21.84 8.69
N LYS A 46 -7.73 20.79 8.98
CA LYS A 46 -7.58 20.00 10.18
C LYS A 46 -6.36 19.10 10.02
N LYS A 47 -5.35 19.31 10.85
CA LYS A 47 -4.15 18.46 10.87
C LYS A 47 -4.53 17.07 11.36
N GLY A 48 -4.36 16.08 10.48
CA GLY A 48 -4.48 14.67 10.84
C GLY A 48 -3.29 14.18 11.65
N TYR A 49 -3.28 12.88 11.92
CA TYR A 49 -2.17 12.21 12.58
C TYR A 49 -1.91 10.85 11.96
N TRP A 50 -0.69 10.35 12.18
CA TRP A 50 -0.31 9.01 11.76
C TRP A 50 -0.71 8.01 12.85
N ILE A 51 -1.39 6.94 12.44
CA ILE A 51 -1.54 5.75 13.28
C ILE A 51 -0.73 4.60 12.70
N PHE A 52 -0.23 3.75 13.58
CA PHE A 52 0.37 2.48 13.22
C PHE A 52 -0.66 1.40 13.52
N GLU A 53 -1.28 0.85 12.48
CA GLU A 53 -2.22 -0.24 12.64
C GLU A 53 -1.48 -1.55 12.33
N GLU A 54 -1.35 -2.40 13.34
CA GLU A 54 -0.85 -3.77 13.18
C GLU A 54 -1.96 -4.64 12.59
N LYS A 55 -2.02 -4.70 11.26
CA LYS A 55 -2.88 -5.68 10.57
C LYS A 55 -2.09 -6.94 10.27
N THR A 56 -2.67 -8.08 10.63
CA THR A 56 -2.18 -9.38 10.20
C THR A 56 -2.19 -9.50 8.67
N PHE A 57 -1.33 -10.36 8.13
CA PHE A 57 -1.26 -10.63 6.70
C PHE A 57 -2.62 -10.99 6.10
N GLN A 58 -3.42 -11.80 6.81
CA GLN A 58 -4.75 -12.25 6.39
C GLN A 58 -5.66 -11.05 6.12
N LYS A 59 -5.71 -10.08 7.06
CA LYS A 59 -6.55 -8.89 6.95
C LYS A 59 -6.08 -7.94 5.84
N LYS A 60 -4.76 -7.85 5.61
CA LYS A 60 -4.19 -7.10 4.47
C LYS A 60 -4.52 -7.75 3.13
N SER A 61 -4.44 -9.08 3.05
CA SER A 61 -4.79 -9.86 1.85
C SER A 61 -6.27 -9.68 1.49
N GLU A 62 -7.14 -9.68 2.48
CA GLU A 62 -8.58 -9.46 2.32
C GLU A 62 -8.89 -8.05 1.78
N ILE A 63 -8.30 -7.00 2.37
CA ILE A 63 -8.44 -5.61 1.88
C ILE A 63 -7.95 -5.49 0.42
N PHE A 64 -6.85 -6.15 0.08
CA PHE A 64 -6.32 -6.13 -1.29
C PHE A 64 -7.29 -6.78 -2.28
N ARG A 65 -7.86 -7.94 -1.93
CA ARG A 65 -8.88 -8.63 -2.74
C ARG A 65 -10.14 -7.78 -2.89
N GLN A 66 -10.59 -7.12 -1.83
CA GLN A 66 -11.74 -6.20 -1.89
C GLN A 66 -11.50 -5.04 -2.86
N LYS A 67 -10.34 -4.37 -2.78
CA LYS A 67 -9.99 -3.27 -3.70
C LYS A 67 -9.88 -3.72 -5.16
N LEU A 68 -9.36 -4.92 -5.41
CA LEU A 68 -9.33 -5.49 -6.76
C LEU A 68 -10.74 -5.72 -7.29
N ASN A 69 -11.63 -6.29 -6.48
CA ASN A 69 -13.01 -6.54 -6.86
C ASN A 69 -13.79 -5.23 -7.11
N GLU A 70 -13.57 -4.19 -6.32
CA GLU A 70 -14.18 -2.86 -6.54
C GLU A 70 -13.70 -2.23 -7.84
N ARG A 71 -12.42 -2.37 -8.20
CA ARG A 71 -11.88 -1.87 -9.47
C ARG A 71 -12.35 -2.65 -10.69
N ASN A 72 -12.62 -3.94 -10.52
CA ASN A 72 -13.04 -4.84 -11.60
C ASN A 72 -14.57 -4.95 -11.73
N LYS A 73 -15.34 -4.37 -10.81
CA LYS A 73 -16.78 -4.16 -10.99
C LYS A 73 -16.98 -3.06 -12.03
N VAL A 74 -17.04 -3.49 -13.29
CA VAL A 74 -17.65 -2.78 -14.43
C VAL A 74 -19.12 -3.13 -14.46
#